data_AF-A0A0W8D3R4-F1
#
_entry.id   AF-A0A0W8D3R4-F1
#
_cell.length_a   1.000
_cell.length_b   1.000
_cell.length_c   1.000
_cell.angle_alpha   90.00
_cell.angle_beta   90.00
_cell.angle_gamma   90.00
#
_symmetry.space_group_name_H-M   'P 1'
#
loop_
_entity.id
_entity.type
_entity.pdbx_description
1 polymer ?
#
loop_
_entity_poly.entity_id
_entity_poly.type
_entity_poly.pdbx_seq_one_letter_code
_entity_poly.pdbx_strand_id
1 'polypeptide(L)'
;MVYPGDKLFMQARHVGQKNGNKILSIEVVNSSSERVITARAVVKQRPTAFVFTGQGSAEVGMGMNRYQESPIAREIWDRGDRHLLNMFGFSILDIVHNNPKSITVYFGGKKGRRIREKYMSLTCEDPTTGETVPLLPEINTRTQSFTFSLPEGLLFATQFNQPAIVLLEKAMFSEIEDAQLIPSDAFFAGHSLGEYAGLSSFAGVLALEDVVEVVFLRGLIMQRAVKRDAEGRSDYGMVAANPMRVGSHMTEELLYTIVQGIEAASGKLLQVVNFNVQQYQYVVAGDSVNLETLSLGLAAFKTLKSTESEDVDKIIMYSLEQARARKEECEQRGRPFMLTRGLATIPLPGIDMPFHSRELLSGVPSFRELLRTVHIVKKYIANQPVFGKAKEKYQEAKAIIKSKGK
;
A
#
# COMPACT_ATOMS: atom_id res chain seq x y z
N MET A 1 -52.84 -15.13 -25.32
CA MET A 1 -52.67 -14.48 -26.64
C MET A 1 -52.86 -12.98 -26.45
N VAL A 2 -52.26 -12.14 -27.29
CA VAL A 2 -52.43 -10.68 -27.23
C VAL A 2 -52.99 -10.19 -28.56
N TYR A 3 -53.86 -9.18 -28.54
CA TYR A 3 -54.50 -8.61 -29.72
C TYR A 3 -54.02 -7.18 -29.99
N PRO A 4 -54.09 -6.70 -31.25
CA PRO A 4 -53.79 -5.32 -31.57
C PRO A 4 -54.63 -4.34 -30.72
N GLY A 5 -53.97 -3.41 -30.04
CA GLY A 5 -54.61 -2.43 -29.17
C GLY A 5 -54.62 -2.79 -27.67
N ASP A 6 -54.21 -4.02 -27.30
CA ASP A 6 -54.10 -4.42 -25.90
C ASP A 6 -53.05 -3.58 -25.15
N LYS A 7 -53.39 -3.16 -23.93
CA LYS A 7 -52.42 -2.56 -22.99
C LYS A 7 -51.73 -3.66 -22.20
N LEU A 8 -50.40 -3.67 -22.24
CA LEU A 8 -49.56 -4.63 -21.54
C LEU A 8 -48.76 -3.93 -20.44
N PHE A 9 -48.63 -4.60 -19.30
CA PHE A 9 -47.84 -4.12 -18.17
C PHE A 9 -46.64 -5.05 -17.97
N MET A 10 -45.44 -4.50 -18.10
CA MET A 10 -44.19 -5.23 -17.92
C MET A 10 -43.59 -4.91 -16.56
N GLN A 11 -43.19 -5.96 -15.84
CA GLN A 11 -42.37 -5.85 -14.64
C GLN A 11 -41.07 -6.62 -14.84
N ALA A 12 -39.94 -5.97 -14.56
CA ALA A 12 -38.63 -6.61 -14.52
C ALA A 12 -38.09 -6.60 -13.08
N ARG A 13 -37.63 -7.76 -12.59
CA ARG A 13 -37.01 -7.90 -11.27
C ARG A 13 -35.60 -8.44 -11.42
N HIS A 14 -34.63 -7.86 -10.70
CA HIS A 14 -33.29 -8.42 -10.61
C HIS A 14 -33.31 -9.65 -9.69
N VAL A 15 -32.99 -10.82 -10.24
CA VAL A 15 -33.14 -12.12 -9.55
C VAL A 15 -31.83 -12.85 -9.31
N GLY A 16 -30.71 -12.35 -9.83
CA GLY A 16 -29.40 -12.97 -9.61
C GLY A 16 -28.30 -12.37 -10.48
N GLN A 17 -27.10 -12.94 -10.38
CA GLN A 17 -25.94 -12.53 -11.17
C GLN A 17 -25.29 -13.71 -11.90
N LYS A 18 -24.60 -13.43 -13.00
CA LYS A 18 -23.78 -14.41 -13.75
C LYS A 18 -22.61 -13.71 -14.43
N ASN A 19 -21.38 -14.08 -14.07
CA ASN A 19 -20.14 -13.50 -14.63
C ASN A 19 -20.17 -11.96 -14.65
N GLY A 20 -20.62 -11.36 -13.56
CA GLY A 20 -20.75 -9.90 -13.42
C GLY A 20 -21.85 -9.27 -14.26
N ASN A 21 -22.83 -10.04 -14.75
CA ASN A 21 -24.03 -9.52 -15.40
C ASN A 21 -25.25 -9.74 -14.51
N LYS A 22 -26.18 -8.78 -14.53
CA LYS A 22 -27.46 -8.87 -13.83
C LYS A 22 -28.40 -9.81 -14.60
N ILE A 23 -29.05 -10.71 -13.88
CA ILE A 23 -30.12 -11.56 -14.42
C ILE A 23 -31.46 -10.92 -14.04
N LEU A 24 -32.23 -10.49 -15.04
CA LEU A 24 -33.57 -9.96 -14.85
C LEU A 24 -34.61 -11.03 -15.19
N SER A 25 -35.59 -11.20 -14.33
CA SER A 25 -36.83 -11.91 -14.62
C SER A 25 -37.88 -10.90 -15.06
N ILE A 26 -38.45 -11.09 -16.24
CA ILE A 26 -39.42 -10.19 -16.86
C ILE A 26 -40.76 -10.93 -16.94
N GLU A 27 -41.79 -10.32 -16.39
CA GLU A 27 -43.18 -10.77 -16.51
C GLU A 27 -44.00 -9.68 -17.18
N VAL A 28 -44.81 -10.07 -18.16
CA VAL A 28 -45.77 -9.17 -18.82
C VAL A 28 -47.17 -9.70 -18.59
N VAL A 29 -48.06 -8.83 -18.13
CA VAL A 29 -49.48 -9.14 -17.92
C VAL A 29 -50.37 -8.25 -18.82
N ASN A 30 -51.54 -8.75 -19.18
CA ASN A 30 -52.57 -7.95 -19.85
C ASN A 30 -53.37 -7.10 -18.84
N SER A 31 -54.35 -6.32 -19.32
CA SER A 31 -55.25 -5.52 -18.49
C SER A 31 -56.10 -6.32 -17.50
N SER A 32 -56.31 -7.61 -17.77
CA SER A 32 -57.01 -8.56 -16.90
C SER A 32 -56.09 -9.22 -15.86
N SER A 33 -54.83 -8.77 -15.74
CA SER A 33 -53.78 -9.36 -14.88
C SER A 33 -53.38 -10.80 -15.25
N GLU A 34 -53.72 -11.26 -16.44
CA GLU A 34 -53.27 -12.56 -16.93
C GLU A 34 -51.85 -12.45 -17.49
N ARG A 35 -50.99 -13.40 -17.12
CA ARG A 35 -49.62 -13.46 -17.58
C ARG A 35 -49.56 -13.89 -19.05
N VAL A 36 -48.96 -13.06 -19.89
CA VAL A 36 -48.85 -13.29 -21.34
C VAL A 36 -47.43 -13.58 -21.82
N ILE A 37 -46.41 -13.05 -21.15
CA ILE A 37 -44.99 -13.30 -21.47
C ILE A 37 -44.18 -13.49 -20.19
N THR A 38 -43.26 -14.45 -20.23
CA THR A 38 -42.16 -14.56 -19.28
C THR A 38 -40.84 -14.58 -20.04
N ALA A 39 -39.88 -13.77 -19.62
CA ALA A 39 -38.55 -13.76 -20.21
C ALA A 39 -37.46 -13.62 -19.13
N ARG A 40 -36.23 -14.00 -19.51
CA ARG A 40 -35.03 -13.68 -18.75
C ARG A 40 -34.11 -12.83 -19.61
N ALA A 41 -33.53 -11.80 -19.02
CA ALA A 41 -32.53 -10.97 -19.68
C ALA A 41 -31.21 -11.00 -18.89
N VAL A 42 -30.10 -11.08 -19.62
CA VAL A 42 -28.75 -10.89 -19.07
C VAL A 42 -28.35 -9.47 -19.42
N VAL A 43 -28.18 -8.63 -18.41
CA VAL A 43 -27.89 -7.20 -18.57
C VAL A 43 -26.52 -6.89 -18.00
N LYS A 44 -25.66 -6.32 -18.83
CA LYS A 44 -24.32 -5.92 -18.45
C LYS A 44 -24.35 -4.90 -17.31
N GLN A 45 -23.45 -5.04 -16.35
CA GLN A 45 -23.23 -4.01 -15.34
C GLN A 45 -22.62 -2.75 -15.96
N ARG A 46 -22.66 -1.65 -15.21
CA ARG A 46 -21.95 -0.43 -15.62
C ARG A 46 -20.44 -0.71 -15.62
N PRO A 47 -19.64 0.02 -16.43
CA PRO A 47 -18.18 -0.04 -16.35
C PRO A 47 -17.73 0.11 -14.90
N THR A 48 -16.90 -0.82 -14.45
CA THR A 48 -16.51 -0.96 -13.04
C THR A 48 -15.00 -1.01 -12.94
N ALA A 49 -14.45 -0.39 -11.89
CA ALA A 49 -13.05 -0.48 -11.53
C ALA A 49 -12.91 -0.88 -10.06
N PHE A 50 -12.03 -1.84 -9.78
CA PHE A 50 -11.65 -2.25 -8.43
C PHE A 50 -10.39 -1.51 -8.02
N VAL A 51 -10.46 -0.73 -6.93
CA VAL A 51 -9.31 -0.04 -6.36
C VAL A 51 -8.93 -0.67 -5.04
N PHE A 52 -7.69 -1.14 -4.93
CA PHE A 52 -7.14 -1.80 -3.76
C PHE A 52 -6.36 -0.79 -2.91
N THR A 53 -6.55 -0.85 -1.60
CA THR A 53 -6.01 0.12 -0.65
C THR A 53 -4.55 -0.14 -0.31
N GLY A 54 -3.85 0.92 0.07
CA GLY A 54 -2.48 0.84 0.56
C GLY A 54 -2.41 0.57 2.06
N GLN A 55 -1.20 0.69 2.60
CA GLN A 55 -0.99 0.71 4.06
C GLN A 55 -1.66 1.93 4.70
N GLY A 56 -2.14 1.78 5.93
CA GLY A 56 -2.69 2.86 6.77
C GLY A 56 -4.13 2.65 7.22
N SER A 57 -4.83 1.67 6.65
CA SER A 57 -6.21 1.28 6.97
C SER A 57 -6.33 0.09 7.92
N ALA A 58 -5.21 -0.44 8.43
CA ALA A 58 -5.22 -1.63 9.24
C ALA A 58 -5.79 -1.38 10.64
N GLU A 59 -6.65 -2.29 11.08
CA GLU A 59 -7.27 -2.28 12.39
C GLU A 59 -7.21 -3.66 13.03
N VAL A 60 -7.10 -3.71 14.36
CA VAL A 60 -7.12 -4.97 15.10
C VAL A 60 -8.46 -5.67 14.85
N GLY A 61 -8.40 -6.95 14.46
CA GLY A 61 -9.58 -7.74 14.12
C GLY A 61 -10.15 -7.49 12.72
N MET A 62 -9.46 -6.73 11.85
CA MET A 62 -9.93 -6.48 10.49
C MET A 62 -10.23 -7.79 9.73
N GLY A 63 -11.40 -7.86 9.07
CA GLY A 63 -11.85 -9.03 8.31
C GLY A 63 -12.27 -10.25 9.14
N MET A 64 -12.15 -10.22 10.47
CA MET A 64 -12.41 -11.40 11.29
C MET A 64 -13.89 -11.76 11.38
N ASN A 65 -14.79 -10.80 11.19
CA ASN A 65 -16.21 -11.08 10.98
C ASN A 65 -16.44 -11.96 9.74
N ARG A 66 -15.80 -11.61 8.61
CA ARG A 66 -15.89 -12.40 7.37
C ARG A 66 -15.20 -13.74 7.51
N TYR A 67 -14.06 -13.82 8.21
CA TYR A 67 -13.40 -15.09 8.53
C TYR A 67 -14.34 -16.08 9.26
N GLN A 68 -15.16 -15.58 10.17
CA GLN A 68 -16.14 -16.39 10.91
C GLN A 68 -17.33 -16.80 10.01
N GLU A 69 -17.86 -15.90 9.20
CA GLU A 69 -19.10 -16.11 8.44
C GLU A 69 -18.90 -16.83 7.10
N SER A 70 -17.75 -16.66 6.46
CA SER A 70 -17.51 -17.07 5.07
C SER A 70 -16.44 -18.15 4.98
N PRO A 71 -16.78 -19.36 4.47
CA PRO A 71 -15.79 -20.42 4.28
C PRO A 71 -14.69 -20.01 3.30
N ILE A 72 -15.01 -19.16 2.32
CA ILE A 72 -14.06 -18.66 1.32
C ILE A 72 -13.05 -17.71 1.96
N ALA A 73 -13.53 -16.73 2.73
CA ALA A 73 -12.65 -15.82 3.45
C ALA A 73 -11.76 -16.59 4.44
N ARG A 74 -12.34 -17.56 5.15
CA ARG A 74 -11.62 -18.43 6.08
C ARG A 74 -10.50 -19.20 5.40
N GLU A 75 -10.78 -19.81 4.25
CA GLU A 75 -9.78 -20.56 3.49
C GLU A 75 -8.60 -19.68 3.06
N ILE A 76 -8.85 -18.44 2.61
CA ILE A 76 -7.78 -17.50 2.23
C ILE A 76 -6.89 -17.18 3.43
N TRP A 77 -7.49 -16.84 4.58
CA TRP A 77 -6.72 -16.56 5.80
C TRP A 77 -5.94 -17.79 6.29
N ASP A 78 -6.57 -18.96 6.35
CA ASP A 78 -5.94 -20.20 6.83
C ASP A 78 -4.76 -20.62 5.96
N ARG A 79 -4.86 -20.43 4.63
CA ARG A 79 -3.76 -20.70 3.69
C ARG A 79 -2.60 -19.73 3.90
N GLY A 80 -2.89 -18.43 3.97
CA GLY A 80 -1.87 -17.40 4.21
C GLY A 80 -1.15 -17.61 5.55
N ASP A 81 -1.90 -17.85 6.61
CA ASP A 81 -1.38 -18.13 7.95
C ASP A 81 -0.50 -19.37 7.98
N ARG A 82 -0.99 -20.48 7.42
CA ARG A 82 -0.22 -21.73 7.35
C ARG A 82 1.07 -21.57 6.58
N HIS A 83 1.07 -20.81 5.48
CA HIS A 83 2.29 -20.53 4.71
C HIS A 83 3.30 -19.74 5.54
N LEU A 84 2.90 -18.61 6.13
CA LEU A 84 3.78 -17.77 6.95
C LEU A 84 4.29 -18.53 8.20
N LEU A 85 3.44 -19.33 8.84
CA LEU A 85 3.83 -20.16 9.98
C LEU A 85 4.85 -21.25 9.61
N ASN A 86 4.76 -21.79 8.38
CA ASN A 86 5.69 -22.81 7.92
C ASN A 86 7.02 -22.23 7.43
N MET A 87 6.98 -21.07 6.79
CA MET A 87 8.16 -20.42 6.19
C MET A 87 8.92 -19.54 7.18
N PHE A 88 8.20 -18.83 8.05
CA PHE A 88 8.74 -17.77 8.91
C PHE A 88 8.43 -17.97 10.40
N GLY A 89 7.56 -18.94 10.75
CA GLY A 89 7.38 -19.36 12.15
C GLY A 89 6.50 -18.46 13.01
N PHE A 90 5.64 -17.64 12.41
CA PHE A 90 4.63 -16.84 13.10
C PHE A 90 3.24 -17.01 12.48
N SER A 91 2.19 -16.79 13.27
CA SER A 91 0.79 -16.77 12.80
C SER A 91 0.38 -15.33 12.50
N ILE A 92 -0.09 -15.08 11.27
CA ILE A 92 -0.65 -13.77 10.90
C ILE A 92 -2.04 -13.58 11.48
N LEU A 93 -2.80 -14.67 11.65
CA LEU A 93 -4.12 -14.62 12.31
C LEU A 93 -3.98 -14.16 13.77
N ASP A 94 -3.01 -14.68 14.51
CA ASP A 94 -2.73 -14.23 15.88
C ASP A 94 -2.38 -12.73 15.92
N ILE A 95 -1.56 -12.26 14.97
CA ILE A 95 -1.20 -10.84 14.88
C ILE A 95 -2.42 -9.96 14.62
N VAL A 96 -3.30 -10.35 13.70
CA VAL A 96 -4.50 -9.57 13.37
C VAL A 96 -5.51 -9.60 14.51
N HIS A 97 -5.69 -10.74 15.18
CA HIS A 97 -6.64 -10.89 16.29
C HIS A 97 -6.20 -10.15 17.55
N ASN A 98 -4.95 -10.36 17.96
CA ASN A 98 -4.49 -10.01 19.31
C ASN A 98 -3.54 -8.82 19.34
N ASN A 99 -3.00 -8.41 18.18
CA ASN A 99 -2.00 -7.36 18.04
C ASN A 99 -0.89 -7.44 19.13
N PRO A 100 -0.19 -8.58 19.24
CA PRO A 100 0.80 -8.78 20.28
C PRO A 100 1.95 -7.77 20.12
N LYS A 101 2.50 -7.31 21.24
CA LYS A 101 3.65 -6.38 21.23
C LYS A 101 4.96 -7.05 20.82
N SER A 102 5.04 -8.37 20.98
CA SER A 102 6.19 -9.16 20.54
C SER A 102 5.80 -10.58 20.18
N ILE A 103 6.55 -11.16 19.25
CA ILE A 103 6.47 -12.57 18.86
C ILE A 103 7.89 -13.12 18.78
N THR A 104 8.10 -14.28 19.38
CA THR A 104 9.38 -14.99 19.33
C THR A 104 9.28 -16.18 18.40
N VAL A 105 10.09 -16.17 17.34
CA VAL A 105 10.26 -17.31 16.44
C VAL A 105 11.33 -18.23 17.02
N TYR A 106 10.98 -19.48 17.28
CA TYR A 106 11.90 -20.48 17.82
C TYR A 106 12.45 -21.38 16.71
N PHE A 107 13.78 -21.53 16.67
CA PHE A 107 14.51 -22.33 15.67
C PHE A 107 14.80 -23.77 16.11
N GLY A 108 14.03 -24.28 17.07
CA GLY A 108 14.16 -25.65 17.59
C GLY A 108 13.68 -26.74 16.61
N GLY A 109 14.29 -27.92 16.70
CA GLY A 109 13.90 -29.10 15.92
C GLY A 109 14.15 -28.96 14.41
N LYS A 110 13.62 -29.92 13.63
CA LYS A 110 13.82 -29.96 12.16
C LYS A 110 13.12 -28.80 11.45
N LYS A 111 11.91 -28.42 11.89
CA LYS A 111 11.15 -27.29 11.31
C LYS A 111 11.83 -25.96 11.61
N GLY A 112 12.19 -25.70 12.87
CA GLY A 112 12.83 -24.44 13.27
C GLY A 112 14.19 -24.20 12.59
N ARG A 113 15.00 -25.26 12.37
CA ARG A 113 16.25 -25.14 11.60
C ARG A 113 16.01 -24.69 10.15
N ARG A 114 14.98 -25.19 9.48
CA ARG A 114 14.61 -24.76 8.11
C ARG A 114 14.17 -23.30 8.07
N ILE A 115 13.38 -22.87 9.05
CA ILE A 115 12.97 -21.46 9.18
C ILE A 115 14.20 -20.57 9.38
N ARG A 116 15.15 -20.99 10.24
CA ARG A 116 16.40 -20.26 10.45
C ARG A 116 17.25 -20.19 9.18
N GLU A 117 17.40 -21.29 8.46
CA GLU A 117 18.10 -21.34 7.16
C GLU A 117 17.44 -20.39 6.16
N LYS A 118 16.10 -20.35 6.11
CA LYS A 118 15.36 -19.39 5.28
C LYS A 118 15.70 -17.96 5.66
N TYR A 119 15.62 -17.57 6.94
CA TYR A 119 15.99 -16.21 7.38
C TYR A 119 17.44 -15.87 7.07
N MET A 120 18.37 -16.80 7.30
CA MET A 120 19.80 -16.61 6.99
C MET A 120 20.08 -16.47 5.50
N SER A 121 19.25 -17.06 4.63
CA SER A 121 19.38 -16.92 3.18
C SER A 121 18.93 -15.56 2.65
N LEU A 122 18.19 -14.77 3.46
CA LEU A 122 17.72 -13.47 3.05
C LEU A 122 18.86 -12.46 3.15
N THR A 123 19.12 -11.77 2.05
CA THR A 123 20.16 -10.74 1.96
C THR A 123 19.59 -9.42 1.43
N CYS A 124 20.20 -8.32 1.81
CA CYS A 124 19.94 -7.00 1.25
C CYS A 124 21.25 -6.32 0.85
N GLU A 125 21.17 -5.31 0.01
CA GLU A 125 22.28 -4.40 -0.26
C GLU A 125 22.40 -3.41 0.91
N ASP A 126 23.60 -3.26 1.48
CA ASP A 126 23.87 -2.26 2.50
C ASP A 126 23.78 -0.86 1.86
N PRO A 127 22.95 0.05 2.39
CA PRO A 127 22.73 1.36 1.78
C PRO A 127 23.97 2.28 1.85
N THR A 128 24.97 1.95 2.66
CA THR A 128 26.20 2.73 2.85
C THR A 128 27.35 2.16 2.04
N THR A 129 27.55 0.84 2.07
CA THR A 129 28.71 0.20 1.40
C THR A 129 28.36 -0.37 0.02
N GLY A 130 27.08 -0.62 -0.27
CA GLY A 130 26.64 -1.32 -1.48
C GLY A 130 26.91 -2.84 -1.45
N GLU A 131 27.43 -3.37 -0.35
CA GLU A 131 27.74 -4.79 -0.22
C GLU A 131 26.47 -5.61 0.07
N THR A 132 26.46 -6.87 -0.38
CA THR A 132 25.37 -7.79 -0.03
C THR A 132 25.58 -8.29 1.40
N VAL A 133 24.67 -7.95 2.30
CA VAL A 133 24.69 -8.32 3.72
C VAL A 133 23.45 -9.14 4.11
N PRO A 134 23.50 -9.94 5.18
CA PRO A 134 22.31 -10.60 5.71
C PRO A 134 21.23 -9.58 6.08
N LEU A 135 19.97 -9.88 5.73
CA LEU A 135 18.82 -9.00 6.03
C LEU A 135 18.60 -8.87 7.55
N LEU A 136 18.82 -9.97 8.28
CA LEU A 136 18.75 -10.06 9.74
C LEU A 136 20.06 -10.65 10.27
N PRO A 137 21.12 -9.83 10.45
CA PRO A 137 22.45 -10.31 10.86
C PRO A 137 22.46 -10.97 12.26
N GLU A 138 21.45 -10.70 13.08
CA GLU A 138 21.26 -11.29 14.40
C GLU A 138 20.92 -12.79 14.34
N ILE A 139 20.43 -13.27 13.18
CA ILE A 139 20.09 -14.67 12.95
C ILE A 139 21.28 -15.38 12.28
N ASN A 140 21.94 -16.27 13.02
CA ASN A 140 23.07 -17.08 12.56
C ASN A 140 22.91 -18.56 12.93
N THR A 141 23.92 -19.39 12.61
CA THR A 141 23.89 -20.85 12.83
C THR A 141 23.72 -21.27 14.29
N ARG A 142 23.97 -20.39 15.25
CA ARG A 142 23.86 -20.63 16.70
C ARG A 142 22.61 -20.00 17.32
N THR A 143 21.96 -19.05 16.63
CA THR A 143 20.74 -18.41 17.11
C THR A 143 19.63 -19.45 17.32
N GLN A 144 19.06 -19.49 18.53
CA GLN A 144 18.00 -20.44 18.91
C GLN A 144 16.60 -19.86 18.75
N SER A 145 16.48 -18.53 18.82
CA SER A 145 15.22 -17.82 18.61
C SER A 145 15.50 -16.37 18.18
N PHE A 146 14.51 -15.74 17.59
CA PHE A 146 14.53 -14.32 17.24
C PHE A 146 13.19 -13.68 17.60
N THR A 147 13.22 -12.49 18.20
CA THR A 147 12.01 -11.80 18.68
C THR A 147 11.77 -10.54 17.88
N PHE A 148 10.59 -10.44 17.26
CA PHE A 148 10.08 -9.18 16.73
C PHE A 148 9.34 -8.45 17.85
N SER A 149 9.52 -7.13 17.94
CA SER A 149 8.82 -6.31 18.93
C SER A 149 8.49 -4.92 18.38
N LEU A 150 7.29 -4.43 18.70
CA LEU A 150 6.88 -3.04 18.50
C LEU A 150 5.97 -2.60 19.66
N PRO A 151 6.25 -1.50 20.37
CA PRO A 151 5.47 -1.09 21.55
C PRO A 151 3.97 -0.90 21.29
N GLU A 152 3.61 -0.43 20.10
CA GLU A 152 2.25 -0.18 19.61
C GLU A 152 1.52 -1.47 19.18
N GLY A 153 2.26 -2.57 19.02
CA GLY A 153 1.76 -3.87 18.57
C GLY A 153 2.18 -4.22 17.14
N LEU A 154 2.48 -5.51 16.92
CA LEU A 154 3.08 -6.00 15.68
C LEU A 154 2.19 -5.84 14.44
N LEU A 155 0.87 -5.69 14.58
CA LEU A 155 -0.01 -5.40 13.44
C LEU A 155 0.37 -4.09 12.73
N PHE A 156 0.94 -3.13 13.46
CA PHE A 156 1.38 -1.85 12.92
C PHE A 156 2.81 -1.87 12.40
N ALA A 157 3.56 -2.94 12.65
CA ALA A 157 4.89 -3.11 12.06
C ALA A 157 4.75 -3.46 10.57
N THR A 158 5.45 -2.72 9.71
CA THR A 158 5.30 -2.76 8.24
C THR A 158 5.34 -4.18 7.66
N GLN A 159 6.23 -5.05 8.15
CA GLN A 159 6.37 -6.43 7.68
C GLN A 159 5.15 -7.31 7.96
N PHE A 160 4.40 -7.07 9.03
CA PHE A 160 3.19 -7.85 9.35
C PHE A 160 1.92 -7.16 8.87
N ASN A 161 1.93 -5.83 8.83
CA ASN A 161 0.82 -5.03 8.32
C ASN A 161 0.51 -5.34 6.85
N GLN A 162 1.55 -5.41 6.02
CA GLN A 162 1.42 -5.65 4.59
C GLN A 162 0.71 -6.98 4.24
N PRO A 163 1.16 -8.16 4.73
CA PRO A 163 0.48 -9.42 4.46
C PRO A 163 -0.94 -9.45 5.04
N ALA A 164 -1.19 -8.80 6.18
CA ALA A 164 -2.51 -8.73 6.76
C ALA A 164 -3.52 -7.98 5.87
N ILE A 165 -3.14 -6.81 5.34
CA ILE A 165 -3.99 -6.05 4.40
C ILE A 165 -4.23 -6.85 3.11
N VAL A 166 -3.18 -7.44 2.54
CA VAL A 166 -3.30 -8.23 1.30
C VAL A 166 -4.22 -9.44 1.50
N LEU A 167 -4.15 -10.12 2.65
CA LEU A 167 -5.04 -11.23 2.98
C LEU A 167 -6.49 -10.78 3.11
N LEU A 168 -6.74 -9.66 3.79
CA LEU A 168 -8.08 -9.07 3.89
C LEU A 168 -8.67 -8.77 2.51
N GLU A 169 -7.92 -8.05 1.67
CA GLU A 169 -8.38 -7.64 0.34
C GLU A 169 -8.61 -8.85 -0.58
N LYS A 170 -7.71 -9.84 -0.52
CA LYS A 170 -7.86 -11.08 -1.28
C LYS A 170 -9.05 -11.90 -0.80
N ALA A 171 -9.29 -11.97 0.50
CA ALA A 171 -10.46 -12.65 1.07
C ALA A 171 -11.75 -12.00 0.57
N MET A 172 -11.90 -10.69 0.74
CA MET A 172 -13.08 -9.94 0.29
C MET A 172 -13.29 -10.08 -1.22
N PHE A 173 -12.23 -9.99 -2.02
CA PHE A 173 -12.33 -10.14 -3.46
C PHE A 173 -12.78 -11.56 -3.86
N SER A 174 -12.27 -12.59 -3.18
CA SER A 174 -12.64 -13.98 -3.46
C SER A 174 -14.12 -14.25 -3.16
N GLU A 175 -14.71 -13.58 -2.16
CA GLU A 175 -16.16 -13.63 -1.91
C GLU A 175 -16.97 -12.98 -3.03
N ILE A 176 -16.51 -11.84 -3.55
CA ILE A 176 -17.14 -11.13 -4.68
C ILE A 176 -17.06 -11.98 -5.97
N GLU A 177 -15.94 -12.67 -6.16
CA GLU A 177 -15.72 -13.58 -7.28
C GLU A 177 -16.66 -14.80 -7.22
N ASP A 178 -16.75 -15.46 -6.07
CA ASP A 178 -17.66 -16.60 -5.86
C ASP A 178 -19.13 -16.21 -6.04
N ALA A 179 -19.50 -15.00 -5.59
CA ALA A 179 -20.82 -14.42 -5.81
C ALA A 179 -21.07 -14.01 -7.29
N GLN A 180 -20.12 -14.25 -8.20
CA GLN A 180 -20.23 -13.99 -9.64
C GLN A 180 -20.48 -12.50 -9.95
N LEU A 181 -19.95 -11.59 -9.13
CA LEU A 181 -20.24 -10.15 -9.21
C LEU A 181 -19.27 -9.38 -10.09
N ILE A 182 -18.13 -9.97 -10.48
CA ILE A 182 -17.05 -9.29 -11.19
C ILE A 182 -17.34 -9.24 -12.71
N PRO A 183 -17.51 -8.05 -13.32
CA PRO A 183 -17.63 -7.93 -14.77
C PRO A 183 -16.34 -8.37 -15.47
N SER A 184 -16.46 -9.07 -16.59
CA SER A 184 -15.31 -9.53 -17.37
C SER A 184 -14.46 -8.42 -17.98
N ASP A 185 -15.01 -7.21 -18.09
CA ASP A 185 -14.35 -6.00 -18.60
C ASP A 185 -14.05 -4.98 -17.50
N ALA A 186 -14.07 -5.40 -16.23
CA ALA A 186 -13.68 -4.53 -15.14
C ALA A 186 -12.19 -4.18 -15.20
N PHE A 187 -11.87 -2.99 -14.71
CA PHE A 187 -10.51 -2.53 -14.52
C PHE A 187 -10.07 -2.74 -13.08
N PHE A 188 -8.77 -2.72 -12.82
CA PHE A 188 -8.26 -2.66 -11.46
C PHE A 188 -7.04 -1.73 -11.35
N ALA A 189 -6.84 -1.18 -10.17
CA ALA A 189 -5.63 -0.46 -9.78
C ALA A 189 -5.39 -0.66 -8.28
N GLY A 190 -4.14 -0.56 -7.85
CA GLY A 190 -3.79 -0.67 -6.44
C GLY A 190 -2.94 0.49 -5.98
N HIS A 191 -3.28 1.09 -4.84
CA HIS A 191 -2.46 2.14 -4.25
C HIS A 191 -1.33 1.51 -3.44
N SER A 192 -0.09 1.70 -3.87
CA SER A 192 1.10 1.18 -3.17
C SER A 192 1.03 -0.34 -2.93
N LEU A 193 0.78 -0.78 -1.69
CA LEU A 193 0.59 -2.19 -1.33
C LEU A 193 -0.57 -2.84 -2.11
N GLY A 194 -1.64 -2.09 -2.37
CA GLY A 194 -2.80 -2.59 -3.09
C GLY A 194 -2.49 -3.10 -4.49
N GLU A 195 -1.35 -2.74 -5.08
CA GLU A 195 -0.93 -3.30 -6.38
C GLU A 195 -0.73 -4.82 -6.29
N TYR A 196 -0.14 -5.31 -5.20
CA TYR A 196 0.06 -6.74 -4.95
C TYR A 196 -1.27 -7.46 -4.73
N ALA A 197 -2.17 -6.85 -3.96
CA ALA A 197 -3.50 -7.37 -3.74
C ALA A 197 -4.30 -7.43 -5.04
N GLY A 198 -4.26 -6.38 -5.87
CA GLY A 198 -4.92 -6.37 -7.18
C GLY A 198 -4.34 -7.40 -8.16
N LEU A 199 -3.02 -7.55 -8.21
CA LEU A 199 -2.36 -8.56 -9.05
C LEU A 199 -2.68 -10.00 -8.61
N SER A 200 -2.74 -10.27 -7.31
CA SER A 200 -3.12 -11.59 -6.80
C SER A 200 -4.63 -11.85 -6.90
N SER A 201 -5.45 -10.83 -6.66
CA SER A 201 -6.91 -10.94 -6.59
C SER A 201 -7.55 -10.91 -7.96
N PHE A 202 -7.37 -9.81 -8.69
CA PHE A 202 -8.05 -9.55 -9.94
C PHE A 202 -7.34 -10.20 -11.13
N ALA A 203 -6.02 -10.06 -11.20
CA ALA A 203 -5.25 -10.60 -12.32
C ALA A 203 -4.94 -12.10 -12.18
N GLY A 204 -4.94 -12.63 -10.95
CA GLY A 204 -4.62 -14.04 -10.69
C GLY A 204 -3.19 -14.43 -11.06
N VAL A 205 -2.28 -13.47 -11.23
CA VAL A 205 -0.90 -13.72 -11.70
C VAL A 205 0.04 -14.15 -10.58
N LEU A 206 -0.31 -13.83 -9.33
CA LEU A 206 0.43 -14.20 -8.12
C LEU A 206 -0.41 -15.15 -7.27
N ALA A 207 0.14 -16.32 -6.94
CA ALA A 207 -0.46 -17.23 -5.97
C ALA A 207 -0.55 -16.56 -4.59
N LEU A 208 -1.50 -17.01 -3.77
CA LEU A 208 -1.71 -16.45 -2.44
C LEU A 208 -0.46 -16.60 -1.56
N GLU A 209 0.12 -17.79 -1.55
CA GLU A 209 1.31 -18.12 -0.76
C GLU A 209 2.51 -17.26 -1.16
N ASP A 210 2.69 -17.05 -2.46
CA ASP A 210 3.76 -16.19 -2.97
C ASP A 210 3.53 -14.72 -2.60
N VAL A 211 2.30 -14.20 -2.76
CA VAL A 211 2.05 -12.78 -2.51
C VAL A 211 2.24 -12.43 -1.03
N VAL A 212 1.79 -13.28 -0.09
CA VAL A 212 1.99 -13.02 1.34
C VAL A 212 3.47 -13.07 1.75
N GLU A 213 4.25 -13.97 1.14
CA GLU A 213 5.70 -14.03 1.34
C GLU A 213 6.39 -12.79 0.78
N VAL A 214 6.04 -12.39 -0.45
CA VAL A 214 6.61 -11.20 -1.10
C VAL A 214 6.36 -9.95 -0.30
N VAL A 215 5.13 -9.72 0.19
CA VAL A 215 4.81 -8.48 0.89
C VAL A 215 5.32 -8.47 2.34
N PHE A 216 5.46 -9.64 2.98
CA PHE A 216 6.19 -9.76 4.25
C PHE A 216 7.66 -9.34 4.08
N LEU A 217 8.33 -9.91 3.08
CA LEU A 217 9.74 -9.61 2.79
C LEU A 217 9.93 -8.19 2.26
N ARG A 218 8.97 -7.65 1.50
CA ARG A 218 8.93 -6.24 1.11
C ARG A 218 9.01 -5.35 2.35
N GLY A 219 8.17 -5.61 3.35
CA GLY A 219 8.19 -4.85 4.59
C GLY A 219 9.52 -4.96 5.35
N LEU A 220 10.11 -6.15 5.43
CA LEU A 220 11.43 -6.34 6.06
C LEU A 220 12.56 -5.60 5.33
N ILE A 221 12.62 -5.71 4.00
CA ILE A 221 13.63 -5.03 3.18
C ILE A 221 13.51 -3.51 3.33
N MET A 222 12.29 -2.99 3.34
CA MET A 222 12.05 -1.56 3.56
C MET A 222 12.53 -1.13 4.95
N GLN A 223 12.19 -1.89 6.00
CA GLN A 223 12.62 -1.63 7.38
C GLN A 223 14.15 -1.59 7.51
N ARG A 224 14.87 -2.47 6.80
CA ARG A 224 16.33 -2.53 6.82
C ARG A 224 17.01 -1.43 6.00
N ALA A 225 16.35 -0.94 4.96
CA ALA A 225 16.91 0.10 4.08
C ALA A 225 17.03 1.47 4.78
N VAL A 226 16.34 1.67 5.90
CA VAL A 226 16.36 2.93 6.67
C VAL A 226 17.30 2.80 7.85
N LYS A 227 18.23 3.76 7.98
CA LYS A 227 19.13 3.85 9.14
C LYS A 227 18.32 4.20 10.40
N ARG A 228 18.61 3.49 11.47
CA ARG A 228 17.95 3.66 12.77
C ARG A 228 18.99 3.89 13.87
N ASP A 229 18.61 4.63 14.90
CA ASP A 229 19.42 4.83 16.10
C ASP A 229 19.37 3.59 17.03
N ALA A 230 20.05 3.69 18.19
CA ALA A 230 20.11 2.60 19.17
C ALA A 230 18.74 2.23 19.76
N GLU A 231 17.80 3.18 19.75
CA GLU A 231 16.42 3.00 20.19
C GLU A 231 15.48 2.55 19.05
N GLY A 232 16.01 2.32 17.85
CA GLY A 232 15.26 1.85 16.68
C GLY A 232 14.48 2.95 15.96
N ARG A 233 14.69 4.23 16.27
CA ARG A 233 14.02 5.36 15.63
C ARG A 233 14.75 5.76 14.35
N SER A 234 14.01 6.28 13.38
CA SER A 234 14.59 6.88 12.18
C SER A 234 14.44 8.41 12.20
N ASP A 235 15.27 9.08 11.42
CA ASP A 235 15.14 10.51 11.15
C ASP A 235 14.13 10.82 10.02
N TYR A 236 13.41 9.82 9.52
CA TYR A 236 12.51 9.96 8.39
C TYR A 236 11.04 9.92 8.82
N GLY A 237 10.18 10.54 8.00
CA GLY A 237 8.74 10.44 8.17
C GLY A 237 7.98 10.76 6.90
N MET A 238 6.67 10.90 7.04
CA MET A 238 5.77 11.29 5.96
C MET A 238 4.69 12.25 6.48
N VAL A 239 4.31 13.23 5.67
CA VAL A 239 3.21 14.15 5.94
C VAL A 239 2.24 14.19 4.76
N ALA A 240 0.94 14.20 5.05
CA ALA A 240 -0.08 14.56 4.06
C ALA A 240 -0.13 16.09 3.94
N ALA A 241 0.05 16.61 2.72
CA ALA A 241 0.03 18.03 2.41
C ALA A 241 -1.24 18.40 1.61
N ASN A 242 -1.84 19.54 1.95
CA ASN A 242 -3.00 20.11 1.27
C ASN A 242 -2.73 21.58 0.87
N PRO A 243 -2.31 21.82 -0.39
CA PRO A 243 -2.06 23.17 -0.94
C PRO A 243 -3.22 24.16 -0.72
N MET A 244 -4.46 23.72 -0.91
CA MET A 244 -5.64 24.59 -0.78
C MET A 244 -5.82 25.20 0.62
N ARG A 245 -5.23 24.63 1.67
CA ARG A 245 -5.29 25.22 3.03
C ARG A 245 -4.40 26.46 3.20
N VAL A 246 -3.41 26.62 2.32
CA VAL A 246 -2.53 27.79 2.29
C VAL A 246 -3.25 28.96 1.62
N GLY A 247 -3.78 28.74 0.41
CA GLY A 247 -4.52 29.74 -0.35
C GLY A 247 -4.60 29.38 -1.84
N SER A 248 -5.39 30.12 -2.62
CA SER A 248 -5.57 29.88 -4.06
C SER A 248 -4.30 30.09 -4.89
N HIS A 249 -3.32 30.82 -4.37
CA HIS A 249 -2.00 31.02 -4.97
C HIS A 249 -1.06 29.83 -4.78
N MET A 250 -1.38 28.90 -3.88
CA MET A 250 -0.58 27.70 -3.63
C MET A 250 -1.01 26.57 -4.57
N THR A 251 -0.43 26.55 -5.77
CA THR A 251 -0.67 25.48 -6.75
C THR A 251 0.22 24.26 -6.48
N GLU A 252 -0.12 23.12 -7.08
CA GLU A 252 0.70 21.91 -7.06
C GLU A 252 2.11 22.13 -7.60
N GLU A 253 2.27 22.94 -8.66
CA GLU A 253 3.58 23.28 -9.20
C GLU A 253 4.41 24.06 -8.18
N LEU A 254 3.80 25.02 -7.47
CA LEU A 254 4.49 25.75 -6.42
C LEU A 254 4.85 24.84 -5.24
N LEU A 255 3.96 23.93 -4.84
CA LEU A 255 4.28 22.91 -3.84
C LEU A 255 5.51 22.07 -4.26
N TYR A 256 5.57 21.66 -5.53
CA TYR A 256 6.71 20.90 -6.05
C TYR A 256 8.00 21.71 -6.01
N THR A 257 7.96 22.99 -6.41
CA THR A 257 9.10 23.90 -6.32
C THR A 257 9.58 24.08 -4.88
N ILE A 258 8.66 24.25 -3.92
CA ILE A 258 9.00 24.38 -2.50
C ILE A 258 9.67 23.10 -1.98
N VAL A 259 9.09 21.93 -2.27
CA VAL A 259 9.65 20.63 -1.86
C VAL A 259 11.07 20.44 -2.42
N GLN A 260 11.27 20.74 -3.71
CA GLN A 260 12.58 20.66 -4.36
C GLN A 260 13.57 21.68 -3.77
N GLY A 261 13.14 22.91 -3.52
CA GLY A 261 13.97 23.95 -2.92
C GLY A 261 14.43 23.60 -1.50
N ILE A 262 13.55 22.99 -0.68
CA ILE A 262 13.92 22.50 0.66
C ILE A 262 14.94 21.35 0.57
N GLU A 263 14.73 20.38 -0.32
CA GLU A 263 15.68 19.28 -0.55
C GLU A 263 17.05 19.83 -0.99
N ALA A 264 17.08 20.78 -1.92
CA ALA A 264 18.30 21.43 -2.40
C ALA A 264 19.03 22.23 -1.31
N ALA A 265 18.30 23.03 -0.53
CA ALA A 265 18.87 23.87 0.53
C ALA A 265 19.41 23.06 1.72
N SER A 266 18.74 21.95 2.06
CA SER A 266 19.13 21.10 3.19
C SER A 266 20.18 20.05 2.84
N GLY A 267 20.24 19.63 1.57
CA GLY A 267 21.02 18.47 1.12
C GLY A 267 20.44 17.12 1.58
N LYS A 268 19.24 17.12 2.18
CA LYS A 268 18.57 15.92 2.72
C LYS A 268 17.27 15.63 1.97
N LEU A 269 16.81 14.38 2.04
CA LEU A 269 15.63 13.91 1.33
C LEU A 269 14.37 14.73 1.65
N LEU A 270 13.64 15.14 0.62
CA LEU A 270 12.24 15.56 0.72
C LEU A 270 11.56 15.40 -0.65
N GLN A 271 10.55 14.54 -0.76
CA GLN A 271 9.94 14.22 -2.05
C GLN A 271 8.43 14.05 -1.93
N VAL A 272 7.69 14.53 -2.93
CA VAL A 272 6.29 14.15 -3.11
C VAL A 272 6.25 12.71 -3.62
N VAL A 273 5.65 11.83 -2.82
CA VAL A 273 5.65 10.38 -3.04
C VAL A 273 4.28 9.81 -3.34
N ASN A 274 3.21 10.51 -2.95
CA ASN A 274 1.86 10.18 -3.40
C ASN A 274 1.15 11.40 -3.97
N PHE A 275 0.67 11.25 -5.21
CA PHE A 275 -0.13 12.23 -5.94
C PHE A 275 -1.58 11.73 -5.89
N ASN A 276 -2.29 11.97 -4.78
CA ASN A 276 -3.59 11.32 -4.51
C ASN A 276 -4.74 12.08 -5.16
N VAL A 277 -4.88 13.38 -4.85
CA VAL A 277 -5.97 14.22 -5.35
C VAL A 277 -5.40 15.56 -5.77
N GLN A 278 -5.60 15.90 -7.04
CA GLN A 278 -5.06 17.13 -7.63
C GLN A 278 -5.46 18.37 -6.81
N GLN A 279 -4.49 19.22 -6.52
CA GLN A 279 -4.58 20.42 -5.66
C GLN A 279 -5.05 20.19 -4.21
N TYR A 280 -5.39 18.97 -3.81
CA TYR A 280 -6.02 18.72 -2.52
C TYR A 280 -5.23 17.82 -1.59
N GLN A 281 -4.71 16.70 -2.10
CA GLN A 281 -4.03 15.70 -1.26
C GLN A 281 -2.78 15.17 -1.94
N TYR A 282 -1.65 15.47 -1.32
CA TYR A 282 -0.33 14.93 -1.64
C TYR A 282 0.26 14.32 -0.39
N VAL A 283 1.19 13.38 -0.55
CA VAL A 283 1.99 12.89 0.57
C VAL A 283 3.46 13.16 0.27
N VAL A 284 4.14 13.78 1.22
CA VAL A 284 5.56 14.14 1.15
C VAL A 284 6.31 13.28 2.14
N ALA A 285 7.39 12.63 1.69
CA ALA A 285 8.28 11.82 2.49
C ALA A 285 9.67 12.44 2.54
N GLY A 286 10.36 12.38 3.67
CA GLY A 286 11.66 13.02 3.81
C GLY A 286 12.27 12.92 5.20
N ASP A 287 13.40 13.59 5.36
CA ASP A 287 14.02 13.86 6.65
C ASP A 287 13.06 14.70 7.52
N SER A 288 13.03 14.42 8.82
CA SER A 288 12.11 15.04 9.76
C SER A 288 12.28 16.56 9.84
N VAL A 289 13.51 17.08 9.73
CA VAL A 289 13.77 18.52 9.67
C VAL A 289 13.18 19.12 8.41
N ASN A 290 13.29 18.43 7.27
CA ASN A 290 12.73 18.91 6.01
C ASN A 290 11.20 18.89 5.99
N LEU A 291 10.59 17.89 6.64
CA LEU A 291 9.13 17.82 6.80
C LEU A 291 8.61 18.94 7.71
N GLU A 292 9.33 19.26 8.78
CA GLU A 292 9.04 20.41 9.63
C GLU A 292 9.24 21.73 8.86
N THR A 293 10.32 21.86 8.09
CA THR A 293 10.59 23.00 7.20
C THR A 293 9.43 23.25 6.26
N LEU A 294 8.91 22.19 5.62
CA LEU A 294 7.73 22.27 4.76
C LEU A 294 6.50 22.78 5.52
N SER A 295 6.27 22.25 6.72
CA SER A 295 5.16 22.67 7.59
C SER A 295 5.19 24.16 7.92
N LEU A 296 6.36 24.66 8.35
CA LEU A 296 6.60 26.06 8.67
C LEU A 296 6.52 26.95 7.41
N GLY A 297 7.15 26.52 6.32
CA GLY A 297 7.13 27.24 5.05
C GLY A 297 5.72 27.43 4.50
N LEU A 298 4.89 26.38 4.49
CA LEU A 298 3.49 26.48 4.05
C LEU A 298 2.65 27.40 4.94
N ALA A 299 2.97 27.50 6.24
CA ALA A 299 2.34 28.49 7.12
C ALA A 299 2.77 29.93 6.76
N ALA A 300 4.05 30.16 6.45
CA ALA A 300 4.56 31.45 6.00
C ALA A 300 4.00 31.89 4.63
N PHE A 301 3.84 30.97 3.68
CA PHE A 301 3.25 31.30 2.37
C PHE A 301 1.79 31.75 2.45
N LYS A 302 1.06 31.36 3.52
CA LYS A 302 -0.29 31.85 3.75
C LYS A 302 -0.32 33.35 4.08
N THR A 303 0.72 33.87 4.72
CA THR A 303 0.80 35.28 5.12
C THR A 303 1.38 36.16 4.03
N LEU A 304 2.49 35.74 3.40
CA LEU A 304 3.22 36.56 2.43
C LEU A 304 2.49 36.71 1.08
N LYS A 305 1.68 35.72 0.68
CA LYS A 305 0.93 35.64 -0.61
C LYS A 305 1.75 35.87 -1.89
N SER A 306 3.06 36.07 -1.79
CA SER A 306 3.98 36.17 -2.92
C SER A 306 4.41 34.77 -3.38
N THR A 307 4.60 34.63 -4.68
CA THR A 307 5.10 33.41 -5.35
C THR A 307 6.37 33.67 -6.15
N GLU A 308 7.01 34.83 -5.94
CA GLU A 308 8.28 35.18 -6.57
C GLU A 308 9.40 34.28 -6.05
N SER A 309 10.35 33.91 -6.93
CA SER A 309 11.41 32.93 -6.59
C SER A 309 12.24 33.38 -5.38
N GLU A 310 12.58 34.67 -5.29
CA GLU A 310 13.38 35.21 -4.20
C GLU A 310 12.66 35.11 -2.84
N ASP A 311 11.34 35.29 -2.84
CA ASP A 311 10.52 35.17 -1.63
C ASP A 311 10.37 33.70 -1.22
N VAL A 312 10.25 32.79 -2.19
CA VAL A 312 10.23 31.35 -1.95
C VAL A 312 11.53 30.89 -1.28
N ASP A 313 12.68 31.29 -1.83
CA ASP A 313 14.00 30.91 -1.30
C ASP A 313 14.22 31.46 0.11
N LYS A 314 13.83 32.71 0.36
CA LYS A 314 13.90 33.32 1.71
C LYS A 314 13.05 32.56 2.72
N ILE A 315 11.81 32.21 2.36
CA ILE A 315 10.92 31.43 3.25
C ILE A 315 11.52 30.06 3.53
N ILE A 316 12.06 29.38 2.52
CA ILE A 316 12.67 28.06 2.68
C ILE A 316 13.85 28.13 3.65
N MET A 317 14.78 29.06 3.44
CA MET A 317 15.97 29.21 4.28
C MET A 317 15.62 29.54 5.74
N TYR A 318 14.71 30.49 5.94
CA TYR A 318 14.24 30.86 7.28
C TYR A 318 13.53 29.70 7.99
N SER A 319 12.65 28.99 7.29
CA SER A 319 11.92 27.84 7.84
C SER A 319 12.85 26.67 8.18
N LEU A 320 13.90 26.47 7.38
CA LEU A 320 14.90 25.44 7.60
C LEU A 320 15.74 25.71 8.84
N GLU A 321 16.15 26.97 9.05
CA GLU A 321 16.86 27.39 10.26
C GLU A 321 16.00 27.16 11.51
N GLN A 322 14.72 27.52 11.48
CA GLN A 322 13.79 27.26 12.58
C GLN A 322 13.61 25.76 12.88
N ALA A 323 13.46 24.94 11.84
CA ALA A 323 13.31 23.50 11.99
C ALA A 323 14.56 22.86 12.62
N ARG A 324 15.76 23.30 12.22
CA ARG A 324 17.04 22.85 12.80
C ARG A 324 17.16 23.24 14.26
N ALA A 325 16.89 24.51 14.58
CA ALA A 325 16.92 25.01 15.96
C ALA A 325 15.97 24.22 16.88
N ARG A 326 14.76 23.88 16.39
CA ARG A 326 13.80 23.06 17.15
C ARG A 326 14.31 21.63 17.38
N LYS A 327 14.94 21.01 16.37
CA LYS A 327 15.55 19.68 16.50
C LYS A 327 16.67 19.70 17.55
N GLU A 328 17.56 20.68 17.48
CA GLU A 328 18.64 20.87 18.45
C GLU A 328 18.09 21.07 19.88
N GLU A 329 17.03 21.87 20.06
CA GLU A 329 16.38 22.06 21.37
C GLU A 329 15.79 20.74 21.92
N CYS A 330 15.18 19.91 21.07
CA CYS A 330 14.67 18.60 21.46
C CYS A 330 15.79 17.66 21.90
N GLU A 331 16.87 17.60 21.13
CA GLU A 331 18.05 16.77 21.42
C GLU A 331 18.74 17.20 22.73
N GLN A 332 18.94 18.50 22.94
CA GLN A 332 19.52 19.03 24.19
C GLN A 332 18.67 18.71 25.43
N ARG A 333 17.34 18.60 25.27
CA ARG A 333 16.41 18.22 26.34
C ARG A 333 16.20 16.72 26.47
N GLY A 334 16.88 15.90 25.66
CA GLY A 334 16.70 14.45 25.64
C GLY A 334 15.28 14.02 25.23
N ARG A 335 14.57 14.82 24.43
CA ARG A 335 13.23 14.52 23.94
C ARG A 335 13.27 14.14 22.45
N PRO A 336 12.46 13.17 22.01
CA PRO A 336 12.38 12.82 20.60
C PRO A 336 11.82 13.99 19.78
N PHE A 337 12.43 14.25 18.62
CA PHE A 337 11.92 15.22 17.67
C PHE A 337 10.69 14.66 16.95
N MET A 338 9.50 15.11 17.36
CA MET A 338 8.23 14.64 16.82
C MET A 338 7.61 15.70 15.91
N LEU A 339 7.22 15.29 14.70
CA LEU A 339 6.45 16.12 13.78
C LEU A 339 5.08 16.42 14.37
N THR A 340 4.63 17.67 14.24
CA THR A 340 3.32 18.12 14.69
C THR A 340 2.45 18.54 13.53
N ARG A 341 1.13 18.52 13.73
CA ARG A 341 0.17 19.00 12.73
C ARG A 341 0.40 20.47 12.43
N GLY A 342 0.63 20.80 11.16
CA GLY A 342 0.72 22.16 10.67
C GLY A 342 -0.59 22.68 10.09
N LEU A 343 -0.53 23.87 9.51
CA LEU A 343 -1.65 24.50 8.81
C LEU A 343 -2.14 23.63 7.63
N ALA A 344 -1.19 23.22 6.79
CA ALA A 344 -1.44 22.52 5.53
C ALA A 344 -0.82 21.11 5.50
N THR A 345 -0.19 20.68 6.59
CA THR A 345 0.52 19.41 6.72
C THR A 345 -0.04 18.59 7.89
N ILE A 346 -0.20 17.29 7.70
CA ILE A 346 -0.63 16.35 8.74
C ILE A 346 0.37 15.19 8.75
N PRO A 347 1.19 15.03 9.81
CA PRO A 347 2.07 13.88 9.95
C PRO A 347 1.29 12.56 9.91
N LEU A 348 1.83 11.56 9.23
CA LEU A 348 1.29 10.21 9.18
C LEU A 348 1.82 9.42 10.40
N PRO A 349 1.00 9.14 11.43
CA PRO A 349 1.48 8.53 12.66
C PRO A 349 2.01 7.11 12.41
N GLY A 350 3.10 6.75 13.08
CA GLY A 350 3.69 5.40 13.00
C GLY A 350 4.39 5.08 11.67
N ILE A 351 4.53 6.07 10.76
CA ILE A 351 5.30 5.91 9.53
C ILE A 351 6.64 6.63 9.69
N ASP A 352 7.69 5.83 9.89
CA ASP A 352 9.07 6.26 10.09
C ASP A 352 9.98 5.86 8.92
N MET A 353 9.40 5.66 7.73
CA MET A 353 10.12 5.29 6.53
C MET A 353 9.63 6.11 5.34
N PRO A 354 10.53 6.61 4.48
CA PRO A 354 10.14 7.47 3.37
C PRO A 354 9.70 6.63 2.16
N PHE A 355 8.51 6.04 2.22
CA PHE A 355 7.99 5.16 1.16
C PHE A 355 7.93 5.83 -0.21
N HIS A 356 8.23 5.06 -1.26
CA HIS A 356 8.27 5.50 -2.67
C HIS A 356 9.27 6.62 -2.99
N SER A 357 10.11 7.00 -2.04
CA SER A 357 11.19 7.95 -2.24
C SER A 357 12.44 7.30 -2.84
N ARG A 358 13.39 8.14 -3.26
CA ARG A 358 14.71 7.70 -3.75
C ARG A 358 15.55 6.99 -2.68
N GLU A 359 15.27 7.19 -1.40
CA GLU A 359 16.02 6.58 -0.29
C GLU A 359 15.97 5.05 -0.35
N LEU A 360 14.85 4.49 -0.81
CA LEU A 360 14.63 3.04 -0.87
C LEU A 360 15.15 2.39 -2.17
N LEU A 361 15.83 3.15 -3.05
CA LEU A 361 16.37 2.61 -4.32
C LEU A 361 17.51 1.62 -4.11
N SER A 362 18.20 1.68 -2.97
CA SER A 362 19.21 0.71 -2.54
C SER A 362 18.61 -0.68 -2.33
N GLY A 363 17.37 -0.78 -1.82
CA GLY A 363 16.69 -2.07 -1.59
C GLY A 363 16.10 -2.71 -2.85
N VAL A 364 16.01 -1.98 -3.96
CA VAL A 364 15.36 -2.44 -5.20
C VAL A 364 16.03 -3.67 -5.83
N PRO A 365 17.37 -3.79 -5.93
CA PRO A 365 18.02 -4.98 -6.47
C PRO A 365 17.67 -6.25 -5.69
N SER A 366 17.73 -6.19 -4.35
CA SER A 366 17.39 -7.32 -3.47
C SER A 366 15.92 -7.72 -3.61
N PHE A 367 15.01 -6.73 -3.63
CA PHE A 367 13.59 -7.00 -3.82
C PHE A 367 13.27 -7.54 -5.23
N ARG A 368 14.00 -7.08 -6.26
CA ARG A 368 13.86 -7.61 -7.62
C ARG A 368 14.28 -9.07 -7.71
N GLU A 369 15.35 -9.46 -7.04
CA GLU A 369 15.77 -10.87 -7.00
C GLU A 369 14.72 -11.73 -6.32
N LEU A 370 14.14 -11.25 -5.22
CA LEU A 370 13.02 -11.92 -4.57
C LEU A 370 11.86 -12.15 -5.55
N LEU A 371 11.45 -11.11 -6.30
CA LEU A 371 10.37 -11.23 -7.28
C LEU A 371 10.67 -12.24 -8.40
N ARG A 372 11.93 -12.56 -8.71
CA ARG A 372 12.28 -13.60 -9.69
C ARG A 372 12.03 -15.01 -9.17
N THR A 373 11.99 -15.19 -7.86
CA THR A 373 11.71 -16.49 -7.22
C THR A 373 10.20 -16.79 -7.12
N VAL A 374 9.36 -15.78 -7.38
CA VAL A 374 7.90 -15.88 -7.28
C VAL A 374 7.33 -16.67 -8.44
N HIS A 375 6.41 -17.60 -8.16
CA HIS A 375 5.75 -18.37 -9.20
C HIS A 375 4.69 -17.51 -9.91
N ILE A 376 5.07 -16.96 -11.05
CA ILE A 376 4.12 -16.27 -11.93
C ILE A 376 3.25 -17.32 -12.64
N VAL A 377 1.93 -17.28 -12.39
CA VAL A 377 0.98 -18.18 -13.04
C VAL A 377 0.76 -17.73 -14.49
N LYS A 378 1.61 -18.23 -15.40
CA LYS A 378 1.64 -17.84 -16.83
C LYS A 378 0.30 -17.92 -17.55
N LYS A 379 -0.62 -18.79 -17.09
CA LYS A 379 -1.97 -18.97 -17.66
C LYS A 379 -2.78 -17.66 -17.70
N TYR A 380 -2.55 -16.75 -16.75
CA TYR A 380 -3.33 -15.51 -16.61
C TYR A 380 -2.71 -14.30 -17.33
N ILE A 381 -1.46 -14.39 -17.81
CA ILE A 381 -0.80 -13.30 -18.53
C ILE A 381 -1.32 -13.17 -19.98
N ALA A 382 -1.68 -14.28 -20.61
CA ALA A 382 -2.03 -14.31 -22.04
C ALA A 382 -3.37 -13.63 -22.39
N ASN A 383 -4.25 -13.39 -21.41
CA ASN A 383 -5.61 -12.91 -21.63
C ASN A 383 -5.86 -11.46 -21.16
N GLN A 384 -4.81 -10.71 -20.80
CA GLN A 384 -4.99 -9.35 -20.28
C GLN A 384 -4.79 -8.28 -21.38
N PRO A 385 -5.82 -7.45 -21.68
CA PRO A 385 -5.79 -6.48 -22.79
C PRO A 385 -4.75 -5.36 -22.61
N VAL A 386 -4.29 -5.10 -21.38
CA VAL A 386 -3.32 -4.04 -21.06
C VAL A 386 -1.92 -4.33 -21.65
N PHE A 387 -1.60 -5.59 -21.95
CA PHE A 387 -0.28 -5.96 -22.49
C PHE A 387 -0.15 -5.82 -24.01
N GLY A 388 -1.20 -5.39 -24.73
CA GLY A 388 -1.15 -5.17 -26.19
C GLY A 388 -0.11 -4.14 -26.64
N LYS A 389 0.39 -3.29 -25.71
CA LYS A 389 1.48 -2.32 -25.92
C LYS A 389 2.70 -2.57 -25.02
N ALA A 390 2.94 -3.82 -24.63
CA ALA A 390 4.00 -4.16 -23.66
C ALA A 390 5.38 -3.57 -24.03
N LYS A 391 5.72 -3.49 -25.33
CA LYS A 391 6.99 -2.92 -25.77
C LYS A 391 7.08 -1.41 -25.57
N GLU A 392 6.06 -0.64 -25.97
CA GLU A 392 6.00 0.82 -25.77
C GLU A 392 6.01 1.14 -24.27
N LYS A 393 5.15 0.46 -23.50
CA LYS A 393 5.04 0.64 -22.05
C LYS A 393 6.32 0.24 -21.31
N TYR A 394 7.01 -0.80 -21.78
CA TYR A 394 8.33 -1.17 -21.25
C TYR A 394 9.37 -0.08 -21.50
N GLN A 395 9.39 0.55 -22.68
CA GLN A 395 10.33 1.66 -22.94
C GLN A 395 10.00 2.89 -22.12
N GLU A 396 8.72 3.24 -21.96
CA GLU A 396 8.28 4.32 -21.06
C GLU A 396 8.74 4.05 -19.62
N ALA A 397 8.48 2.85 -19.09
CA ALA A 397 8.90 2.46 -17.74
C ALA A 397 10.42 2.51 -17.59
N LYS A 398 11.16 2.00 -18.58
CA LYS A 398 12.63 2.02 -18.60
C LYS A 398 13.19 3.44 -18.61
N ALA A 399 12.57 4.36 -19.36
CA ALA A 399 12.96 5.76 -19.39
C ALA A 399 12.77 6.44 -18.03
N ILE A 400 11.63 6.20 -17.37
CA ILE A 400 11.35 6.71 -16.02
C ILE A 400 12.31 6.15 -14.97
N ILE A 401 12.66 4.88 -15.05
CA ILE A 401 13.62 4.27 -14.11
C ILE A 401 15.02 4.87 -14.31
N LYS A 402 15.47 4.98 -15.56
CA LYS A 402 16.78 5.55 -15.89
C LYS A 402 16.92 7.02 -15.49
N SER A 403 15.88 7.83 -15.68
CA SER A 403 15.91 9.24 -15.31
C SER A 403 16.02 9.47 -13.79
N LYS A 404 15.73 8.44 -12.98
CA LYS A 404 15.85 8.46 -11.52
C LYS A 404 17.16 7.89 -10.96
N GLY A 405 18.18 7.69 -11.81
CA GLY A 405 19.56 7.43 -11.36
C GLY A 405 19.98 5.96 -11.21
N LYS A 406 19.43 5.04 -12.01
CA LYS A 406 20.04 3.71 -12.27
C LYS A 406 19.95 3.33 -13.74
#